data_AF-A0A4T0B223-F1
#
_entry.id   AF-A0A4T0B223-F1
#
_cell.length_a   1.000
_cell.length_b   1.000
_cell.length_c   1.000
_cell.angle_alpha   90.00
_cell.angle_beta   90.00
_cell.angle_gamma   90.00
#
_symmetry.space_group_name_H-M   'P 1'
#
loop_
_entity.id
_entity.type
_entity.pdbx_description
1 polymer ?
#
loop_
_entity_poly.entity_id
_entity_poly.type
_entity_poly.pdbx_seq_one_letter_code
_entity_poly.pdbx_strand_id
1 'polypeptide(L)'
;NYTQPLPRLIDPAVFYDVVKIRRAVDEATEDAVRASNGMSTTAMNSSLNYLDPFGQGGPQAPKMSKERIYKIRQKAARLLAKAYSLDEVAASVATMQSTTSLEEVALHVLRRDQTDTEAKYVHFFHEKIPSRMMEQYTPLEPLDDVILNSPWELQGAPLRTRALVQIFKGQYEGAASDLTLGLRIAQELKKLHKPGTDQLVVAKHFKEEQDRWKSNWHH
;
A
#
# COMPACT_ATOMS: atom_id res chain seq x y z
N ASN A 1 -22.39 23.66 5.03
CA ASN A 1 -21.77 23.48 3.70
C ASN A 1 -22.22 24.46 2.62
N TYR A 2 -23.23 25.33 2.82
CA TYR A 2 -23.68 26.27 1.77
C TYR A 2 -22.75 27.48 1.55
N THR A 3 -21.86 27.79 2.50
CA THR A 3 -20.93 28.94 2.47
C THR A 3 -19.49 28.56 2.17
N GLN A 4 -19.20 27.28 1.93
CA GLN A 4 -17.83 26.85 1.62
C GLN A 4 -17.58 26.90 0.10
N PRO A 5 -16.36 27.28 -0.33
CA PRO A 5 -16.00 27.26 -1.74
C PRO A 5 -16.23 25.85 -2.30
N LEU A 6 -16.64 25.78 -3.57
CA LEU A 6 -16.84 24.49 -4.22
C LEU A 6 -15.57 23.63 -4.09
N PRO A 7 -15.71 22.32 -3.81
CA PRO A 7 -14.58 21.42 -3.75
C PRO A 7 -13.82 21.45 -5.08
N ARG A 8 -12.49 21.39 -4.99
CA ARG A 8 -11.63 21.37 -6.18
C ARG A 8 -11.85 20.07 -6.94
N LEU A 9 -11.78 20.15 -8.27
CA LEU A 9 -11.77 18.96 -9.12
C LEU A 9 -10.55 18.09 -8.76
N ILE A 10 -10.79 16.80 -8.54
CA ILE A 10 -9.76 15.80 -8.26
C ILE A 10 -9.49 15.05 -9.56
N ASP A 11 -8.22 14.88 -9.90
CA ASP A 11 -7.83 14.07 -11.05
C ASP A 11 -8.34 12.62 -10.88
N PRO A 12 -9.05 12.06 -11.88
CA PRO A 12 -9.61 10.70 -11.78
C PRO A 12 -8.57 9.62 -11.51
N ALA A 13 -7.33 9.76 -12.00
CA ALA A 13 -6.27 8.79 -11.74
C ALA A 13 -5.83 8.84 -10.28
N VAL A 14 -5.68 10.04 -9.71
CA VAL A 14 -5.38 10.22 -8.27
C VAL A 14 -6.49 9.61 -7.42
N PHE A 15 -7.76 9.89 -7.74
CA PHE A 15 -8.88 9.30 -7.02
C PHE A 15 -8.88 7.76 -7.09
N TYR A 16 -8.64 7.22 -8.29
CA TYR A 16 -8.59 5.78 -8.52
C TYR A 16 -7.47 5.09 -7.72
N ASP A 17 -6.30 5.72 -7.62
CA ASP A 17 -5.19 5.19 -6.83
C ASP A 17 -5.48 5.23 -5.33
N VAL A 18 -6.10 6.31 -4.82
CA VAL A 18 -6.55 6.38 -3.41
C VAL A 18 -7.55 5.26 -3.09
N VAL A 19 -8.52 5.00 -3.99
CA VAL A 19 -9.49 3.92 -3.81
C VAL A 19 -8.82 2.55 -3.82
N LYS A 20 -7.85 2.32 -4.72
CA LYS A 20 -7.06 1.08 -4.75
C LYS A 20 -6.27 0.87 -3.47
N ILE A 21 -5.63 1.93 -2.96
CA ILE A 21 -4.87 1.88 -1.72
C ILE A 21 -5.79 1.49 -0.57
N ARG A 22 -6.92 2.19 -0.42
CA ARG A 22 -7.90 1.88 0.63
C ARG A 22 -8.34 0.42 0.57
N ARG A 23 -8.75 -0.04 -0.61
CA ARG A 23 -9.17 -1.43 -0.82
C ARG A 23 -8.06 -2.43 -0.49
N ALA A 24 -6.83 -2.18 -0.92
CA ALA A 24 -5.70 -3.07 -0.65
C ALA A 24 -5.40 -3.16 0.86
N VAL A 25 -5.46 -2.04 1.57
CA VAL A 25 -5.27 -1.98 3.03
C VAL A 25 -6.39 -2.70 3.77
N ASP A 26 -7.65 -2.50 3.37
CA ASP A 26 -8.80 -3.17 3.99
C ASP A 26 -8.72 -4.70 3.80
N GLU A 27 -8.47 -5.17 2.57
CA GLU A 27 -8.28 -6.60 2.27
C GLU A 27 -7.08 -7.19 3.03
N ALA A 28 -5.97 -6.46 3.13
CA ALA A 28 -4.80 -6.88 3.90
C ALA A 28 -5.09 -6.95 5.40
N THR A 29 -5.91 -6.04 5.93
CA THR A 29 -6.33 -6.01 7.33
C THR A 29 -7.15 -7.25 7.67
N GLU A 30 -8.12 -7.59 6.83
CA GLU A 30 -8.93 -8.81 7.01
C GLU A 30 -8.05 -10.08 6.97
N ASP A 31 -7.14 -10.16 5.99
CA ASP A 31 -6.21 -11.29 5.85
C ASP A 31 -5.27 -11.40 7.08
N ALA A 32 -4.76 -10.28 7.58
CA ALA A 32 -3.87 -10.22 8.74
C ALA A 32 -4.58 -10.65 10.04
N VAL A 33 -5.79 -10.14 10.29
CA VAL A 33 -6.60 -10.51 11.47
C VAL A 33 -6.96 -11.99 11.40
N ARG A 34 -7.39 -12.49 10.24
CA ARG A 34 -7.72 -13.91 10.04
C ARG A 34 -6.50 -14.80 10.29
N ALA A 35 -5.33 -14.41 9.78
CA ALA A 35 -4.09 -15.14 10.01
C ALA A 35 -3.65 -15.10 11.47
N SER A 36 -3.84 -13.99 12.18
CA SER A 36 -3.54 -13.85 13.61
C SER A 36 -4.40 -14.77 14.47
N ASN A 37 -5.71 -14.81 14.20
CA ASN A 37 -6.66 -15.63 14.95
C ASN A 37 -6.61 -17.12 14.58
N GLY A 38 -5.89 -17.50 13.51
CA GLY A 38 -5.83 -18.87 13.01
C GLY A 38 -7.18 -19.42 12.53
N MET A 39 -8.14 -18.55 12.21
CA MET A 39 -9.50 -18.92 11.84
C MET A 39 -9.64 -19.27 10.35
N SER A 40 -10.18 -20.44 10.03
CA SER A 40 -10.57 -20.76 8.66
C SER A 40 -11.73 -19.86 8.20
N THR A 41 -11.85 -19.58 6.90
CA THR A 41 -12.95 -18.78 6.32
C THR A 41 -14.34 -19.29 6.72
N THR A 42 -14.51 -20.61 6.79
CA THR A 42 -15.75 -21.25 7.27
C THR A 42 -16.01 -20.98 8.75
N ALA A 43 -14.97 -20.93 9.57
CA ALA A 43 -15.08 -20.66 11.01
C ALA A 43 -15.51 -19.23 11.32
N MET A 44 -15.04 -18.26 10.53
CA MET A 44 -15.35 -16.83 10.70
C MET A 44 -16.82 -16.54 10.38
N ASN A 45 -17.37 -17.12 9.30
CA ASN A 45 -18.78 -17.01 8.96
C ASN A 45 -19.68 -17.75 9.97
N SER A 46 -19.25 -18.89 10.49
CA SER A 46 -19.97 -19.59 11.57
C SER A 46 -19.96 -18.81 12.89
N SER A 47 -18.87 -18.12 13.24
CA SER A 47 -18.78 -17.34 14.49
C SER A 47 -19.65 -16.09 14.51
N LEU A 48 -19.93 -15.49 13.34
CA LEU A 48 -20.84 -14.34 13.25
C LEU A 48 -22.33 -14.76 13.39
N ASN A 49 -22.63 -16.04 13.16
CA ASN A 49 -23.97 -16.63 13.23
C ASN A 49 -24.25 -17.39 14.54
N TYR A 50 -23.30 -17.45 15.47
CA TYR A 50 -23.42 -18.25 16.70
C TYR A 50 -23.70 -17.38 17.94
N LEU A 51 -24.83 -16.67 17.93
CA LEU A 51 -25.52 -16.31 19.17
C LEU A 51 -26.58 -17.39 19.42
N ASP A 52 -26.12 -18.60 19.75
CA ASP A 52 -26.96 -19.71 20.17
C ASP A 52 -27.34 -19.51 21.67
N PRO A 53 -28.62 -19.28 22.02
CA PRO A 53 -29.04 -19.01 23.40
C PRO A 53 -28.86 -20.17 24.38
N PHE A 54 -28.44 -21.35 23.92
CA PHE A 54 -28.39 -22.58 24.72
C PHE A 54 -26.98 -23.12 25.05
N GLY A 55 -25.91 -22.36 24.74
CA GLY A 55 -24.59 -22.59 25.35
C GLY A 55 -23.94 -23.97 25.12
N GLN A 56 -24.41 -24.77 24.14
CA GLN A 56 -23.73 -25.99 23.76
C GLN A 56 -22.66 -25.67 22.72
N GLY A 57 -21.40 -25.66 23.17
CA GLY A 57 -20.22 -25.50 22.32
C GLY A 57 -20.14 -26.61 21.27
N GLY A 58 -20.55 -26.28 20.04
CA GLY A 58 -20.32 -27.12 18.87
C GLY A 58 -18.82 -27.30 18.56
N PRO A 59 -18.46 -28.31 17.74
CA PRO A 59 -17.07 -28.65 17.47
C PRO A 59 -16.29 -27.43 16.97
N GLN A 60 -15.24 -27.06 17.70
CA GLN A 60 -14.35 -25.95 17.35
C GLN A 60 -13.87 -26.15 15.91
N ALA A 61 -14.18 -25.19 15.05
CA ALA A 61 -13.74 -25.24 13.66
C ALA A 61 -12.21 -25.43 13.61
N PRO A 62 -11.68 -26.26 12.70
CA PRO A 62 -10.28 -26.60 12.69
C PRO A 62 -9.42 -25.35 12.45
N LYS A 63 -8.46 -25.14 13.36
CA LYS A 63 -7.46 -24.07 13.25
C LYS A 63 -6.71 -24.23 11.92
N MET A 64 -6.43 -23.11 11.24
CA MET A 64 -5.69 -23.12 9.99
C MET A 64 -4.28 -23.70 10.18
N SER A 65 -3.77 -24.41 9.16
CA SER A 65 -2.39 -24.89 9.18
C SER A 65 -1.40 -23.74 9.16
N LYS A 66 -0.20 -23.95 9.72
CA LYS A 66 0.90 -22.96 9.71
C LYS A 66 1.23 -22.49 8.29
N GLU A 67 1.18 -23.41 7.32
CA GLU A 67 1.41 -23.11 5.91
C GLU A 67 0.33 -22.18 5.33
N ARG A 68 -0.94 -22.44 5.63
CA ARG A 68 -2.05 -21.59 5.18
C ARG A 68 -1.97 -20.20 5.82
N ILE A 69 -1.67 -20.13 7.12
CA ILE A 69 -1.48 -18.86 7.83
C ILE A 69 -0.36 -18.04 7.16
N TYR A 70 0.77 -18.68 6.86
CA TYR A 70 1.89 -18.03 6.19
C TYR A 70 1.49 -17.47 4.82
N LYS A 71 0.82 -18.26 3.97
CA LYS A 71 0.37 -17.79 2.64
C LYS A 71 -0.60 -16.62 2.72
N ILE A 72 -1.48 -16.59 3.72
CA ILE A 72 -2.39 -15.46 3.95
C ILE A 72 -1.59 -14.21 4.34
N ARG A 73 -0.59 -14.33 5.23
CA ARG A 73 0.28 -13.20 5.60
C ARG A 73 1.10 -12.70 4.41
N GLN A 74 1.63 -13.60 3.59
CA GLN A 74 2.35 -13.23 2.37
C GLN A 74 1.44 -12.48 1.39
N LYS A 75 0.19 -12.94 1.21
CA LYS A 75 -0.81 -12.22 0.41
C LYS A 75 -1.09 -10.81 0.96
N ALA A 76 -1.26 -10.67 2.28
CA ALA A 76 -1.47 -9.38 2.92
C ALA A 76 -0.26 -8.44 2.73
N ALA A 77 0.96 -8.95 2.90
CA ALA A 77 2.19 -8.19 2.65
C ALA A 77 2.28 -7.72 1.20
N ARG A 78 1.94 -8.57 0.21
CA ARG A 78 1.87 -8.17 -1.21
C ARG A 78 0.86 -7.05 -1.48
N LEU A 79 -0.32 -7.12 -0.86
CA LEU A 79 -1.34 -6.07 -1.00
C LEU A 79 -0.84 -4.73 -0.44
N LEU A 80 -0.19 -4.75 0.71
CA LEU A 80 0.43 -3.56 1.30
C LEU A 80 1.59 -3.03 0.45
N ALA A 81 2.47 -3.90 -0.05
CA ALA A 81 3.59 -3.50 -0.90
C ALA A 81 3.09 -2.77 -2.15
N LYS A 82 1.98 -3.26 -2.74
CA LYS A 82 1.30 -2.60 -3.85
C LYS A 82 0.71 -1.25 -3.45
N ALA A 83 0.11 -1.13 -2.26
CA ALA A 83 -0.42 0.13 -1.75
C ALA A 83 0.69 1.19 -1.56
N TYR A 84 1.79 0.84 -0.89
CA TYR A 84 2.94 1.73 -0.71
C TYR A 84 3.62 2.10 -2.04
N SER A 85 3.64 1.16 -3.00
CA SER A 85 4.17 1.44 -4.34
C SER A 85 3.35 2.49 -5.10
N LEU A 86 2.04 2.55 -4.87
CA LEU A 86 1.16 3.57 -5.48
C LEU A 86 1.39 4.94 -4.83
N ASP A 87 1.28 5.02 -3.50
CA ASP A 87 1.50 6.26 -2.74
C ASP A 87 1.85 5.92 -1.29
N GLU A 88 3.07 6.25 -0.87
CA GLU A 88 3.57 5.95 0.46
C GLU A 88 2.82 6.72 1.56
N VAL A 89 2.44 7.97 1.29
CA VAL A 89 1.78 8.83 2.28
C VAL A 89 0.33 8.39 2.43
N ALA A 90 -0.39 8.21 1.33
CA ALA A 90 -1.77 7.74 1.38
C ALA A 90 -1.87 6.33 1.97
N ALA A 91 -0.93 5.43 1.64
CA ALA A 91 -0.87 4.10 2.24
C ALA A 91 -0.57 4.17 3.74
N SER A 92 0.42 4.97 4.17
CA SER A 92 0.74 5.15 5.59
C SER A 92 -0.46 5.69 6.38
N VAL A 93 -1.17 6.69 5.83
CA VAL A 93 -2.37 7.23 6.48
C VAL A 93 -3.49 6.20 6.54
N ALA A 94 -3.65 5.38 5.50
CA ALA A 94 -4.64 4.31 5.50
C ALA A 94 -4.30 3.20 6.52
N THR A 95 -3.01 2.94 6.78
CA THR A 95 -2.55 1.93 7.76
C THR A 95 -2.47 2.45 9.20
N MET A 96 -2.43 3.77 9.43
CA MET A 96 -2.33 4.38 10.78
C MET A 96 -3.46 3.97 11.75
N GLN A 97 -4.63 3.59 11.24
CA GLN A 97 -5.78 3.15 12.06
C GLN A 97 -5.99 1.63 12.02
N SER A 98 -5.04 0.90 11.45
CA SER A 98 -5.14 -0.54 11.30
C SER A 98 -4.80 -1.28 12.60
N THR A 99 -5.14 -2.56 12.62
CA THR A 99 -4.86 -3.45 13.75
C THR A 99 -3.37 -3.74 13.88
N THR A 100 -2.90 -4.05 15.10
CA THR A 100 -1.52 -4.49 15.36
C THR A 100 -1.13 -5.71 14.53
N SER A 101 -2.09 -6.59 14.21
CA SER A 101 -1.85 -7.73 13.32
C SER A 101 -1.44 -7.32 11.91
N LEU A 102 -1.91 -6.17 11.41
CA LEU A 102 -1.48 -5.63 10.13
C LEU A 102 -0.07 -5.05 10.24
N GLU A 103 0.24 -4.31 11.30
CA GLU A 103 1.56 -3.74 11.53
C GLU A 103 2.65 -4.82 11.55
N GLU A 104 2.40 -5.96 12.21
CA GLU A 104 3.35 -7.06 12.34
C GLU A 104 3.34 -8.06 11.16
N VAL A 105 2.44 -7.89 10.17
CA VAL A 105 2.22 -8.92 9.14
C VAL A 105 3.47 -9.21 8.32
N ALA A 106 4.20 -8.16 7.95
CA ALA A 106 5.45 -8.26 7.19
C ALA A 106 6.56 -8.90 8.00
N LEU A 107 6.69 -8.53 9.29
CA LEU A 107 7.65 -9.15 10.20
C LEU A 107 7.42 -10.66 10.33
N HIS A 108 6.15 -11.09 10.38
CA HIS A 108 5.83 -12.52 10.42
C HIS A 108 6.19 -13.28 9.14
N VAL A 109 6.13 -12.62 7.97
CA VAL A 109 6.61 -13.22 6.71
C VAL A 109 8.13 -13.32 6.73
N LEU A 110 8.82 -12.24 7.10
CA LEU A 110 10.29 -12.18 7.16
C LEU A 110 10.92 -13.14 8.16
N ARG A 111 10.23 -13.49 9.25
CA ARG A 111 10.68 -14.55 10.18
C ARG A 111 10.80 -15.93 9.52
N ARG A 112 10.08 -16.18 8.42
CA ARG A 112 10.11 -17.45 7.69
C ARG A 112 10.92 -17.34 6.40
N ASP A 113 10.78 -16.25 5.68
CA ASP A 113 11.50 -15.97 4.44
C ASP A 113 12.05 -14.55 4.48
N GLN A 114 13.35 -14.44 4.78
CA GLN A 114 14.06 -13.16 4.83
C GLN A 114 14.37 -12.61 3.44
N THR A 115 14.07 -13.33 2.35
CA THR A 115 14.35 -12.90 0.97
C THR A 115 13.15 -12.26 0.29
N ASP A 116 11.97 -12.32 0.92
CA ASP A 116 10.73 -11.76 0.38
C ASP A 116 10.81 -10.22 0.28
N THR A 117 10.96 -9.71 -0.94
CA THR A 117 11.15 -8.28 -1.22
C THR A 117 9.89 -7.46 -0.91
N GLU A 118 8.70 -8.02 -1.13
CA GLU A 118 7.42 -7.37 -0.82
C GLU A 118 7.29 -7.15 0.70
N ALA A 119 7.62 -8.18 1.48
CA ALA A 119 7.62 -8.10 2.93
C ALA A 119 8.70 -7.15 3.46
N LYS A 120 9.91 -7.15 2.90
CA LYS A 120 10.96 -6.17 3.28
C LYS A 120 10.50 -4.74 3.03
N TYR A 121 9.90 -4.48 1.87
CA TYR A 121 9.43 -3.15 1.52
C TYR A 121 8.33 -2.65 2.46
N VAL A 122 7.35 -3.51 2.81
CA VAL A 122 6.32 -3.15 3.80
C VAL A 122 6.90 -2.96 5.20
N HIS A 123 7.80 -3.85 5.61
CA HIS A 123 8.43 -3.78 6.92
C HIS A 123 9.18 -2.46 7.13
N PHE A 124 9.83 -1.95 6.08
CA PHE A 124 10.49 -0.65 6.10
C PHE A 124 9.54 0.49 6.52
N PHE A 125 8.28 0.51 6.04
CA PHE A 125 7.30 1.52 6.43
C PHE A 125 6.68 1.28 7.81
N HIS A 126 6.63 0.03 8.26
CA HIS A 126 6.06 -0.33 9.56
C HIS A 126 7.06 -0.19 10.71
N GLU A 127 8.35 -0.04 10.39
CA GLU A 127 9.39 0.23 11.37
C GLU A 127 9.12 1.57 12.09
N LYS A 128 9.18 1.54 13.42
CA LYS A 128 8.91 2.73 14.24
C LYS A 128 10.16 3.61 14.28
N ILE A 129 10.21 4.59 13.40
CA ILE A 129 11.29 5.58 13.35
C ILE A 129 10.85 6.84 14.12
N PRO A 130 11.56 7.27 15.17
CA PRO A 130 11.30 8.56 15.81
C PRO A 130 11.49 9.68 14.79
N SER A 131 10.44 10.48 14.56
CA SER A 131 10.41 11.48 13.47
C SER A 131 11.56 12.49 13.50
N ARG A 132 12.08 12.82 14.69
CA ARG A 132 13.20 13.76 14.87
C ARG A 132 14.58 13.15 14.66
N MET A 133 14.67 11.83 14.49
CA MET A 133 15.94 11.11 14.39
C MET A 133 15.99 10.21 13.14
N MET A 134 15.15 10.49 12.14
CA MET A 134 15.04 9.69 10.90
C MET A 134 16.39 9.48 10.22
N GLU A 135 17.24 10.50 10.17
CA GLU A 135 18.58 10.41 9.58
C GLU A 135 19.44 9.31 10.22
N GLN A 136 19.36 9.15 11.54
CA GLN A 136 20.21 8.25 12.32
C GLN A 136 19.64 6.83 12.44
N TYR A 137 18.31 6.68 12.39
CA TYR A 137 17.64 5.40 12.67
C TYR A 137 16.92 4.79 11.46
N THR A 138 17.12 5.32 10.25
CA THR A 138 16.57 4.73 9.02
C THR A 138 17.70 4.12 8.18
N PRO A 139 17.95 2.79 8.31
CA PRO A 139 18.88 2.07 7.45
C PRO A 139 18.37 2.05 6.00
N LEU A 140 19.28 2.20 5.03
CA LEU A 140 18.96 2.14 3.59
C LEU A 140 19.09 0.72 3.04
N GLU A 141 19.81 -0.15 3.75
CA GLU A 141 20.13 -1.52 3.38
C GLU A 141 18.88 -2.35 3.02
N PRO A 142 17.74 -2.26 3.76
CA PRO A 142 16.52 -2.95 3.36
C PRO A 142 15.99 -2.52 1.98
N LEU A 143 16.14 -1.24 1.62
CA LEU A 143 15.73 -0.72 0.32
C LEU A 143 16.72 -1.11 -0.79
N ASP A 144 18.02 -1.14 -0.47
CA ASP A 144 19.05 -1.65 -1.40
C ASP A 144 18.75 -3.09 -1.80
N ASP A 145 18.47 -3.94 -0.81
CA ASP A 145 18.09 -5.33 -1.01
C ASP A 145 16.82 -5.46 -1.86
N VAL A 146 15.79 -4.66 -1.58
CA VAL A 146 14.54 -4.67 -2.34
C VAL A 146 14.80 -4.28 -3.79
N ILE A 147 15.58 -3.23 -4.04
CA ILE A 147 15.89 -2.76 -5.40
C ILE A 147 16.67 -3.83 -6.17
N LEU A 148 17.72 -4.39 -5.58
CA LEU A 148 18.60 -5.37 -6.24
C LEU A 148 17.89 -6.68 -6.58
N ASN A 149 16.93 -7.10 -5.75
CA ASN A 149 16.23 -8.38 -5.92
C ASN A 149 14.85 -8.24 -6.57
N SER A 150 14.44 -7.03 -6.97
CA SER A 150 13.17 -6.81 -7.68
C SER A 150 13.37 -6.74 -9.20
N PRO A 151 12.40 -7.22 -9.99
CA PRO A 151 12.36 -6.96 -11.43
C PRO A 151 12.48 -5.46 -11.73
N TRP A 152 13.17 -5.11 -12.82
CA TRP A 152 13.49 -3.73 -13.19
C TRP A 152 12.25 -2.83 -13.25
N GLU A 153 11.15 -3.33 -13.78
CA GLU A 153 9.87 -2.62 -13.89
C GLU A 153 9.22 -2.29 -12.54
N LEU A 154 9.60 -2.99 -11.46
CA LEU A 154 9.08 -2.77 -10.11
C LEU A 154 10.02 -1.92 -9.23
N GLN A 155 11.23 -1.60 -9.70
CA GLN A 155 12.22 -0.86 -8.91
C GLN A 155 11.86 0.62 -8.71
N GLY A 156 10.95 1.18 -9.52
CA GLY A 156 10.62 2.61 -9.47
C GLY A 156 10.13 3.10 -8.10
N ALA A 157 9.26 2.33 -7.44
CA ALA A 157 8.73 2.70 -6.12
C ALA A 157 9.81 2.63 -5.02
N PRO A 158 10.55 1.52 -4.84
CA PRO A 158 11.68 1.46 -3.90
C PRO A 158 12.75 2.53 -4.14
N LEU A 159 13.08 2.86 -5.39
CA LEU A 159 14.01 3.96 -5.72
C LEU A 159 13.48 5.31 -5.23
N ARG A 160 12.18 5.58 -5.43
CA ARG A 160 11.52 6.80 -4.92
C ARG A 160 11.59 6.87 -3.40
N THR A 161 11.32 5.76 -2.70
CA THR A 161 11.43 5.69 -1.24
C THR A 161 12.86 5.95 -0.78
N ARG A 162 13.85 5.27 -1.39
CA ARG A 162 15.27 5.39 -1.03
C ARG A 162 15.77 6.82 -1.25
N ALA A 163 15.38 7.46 -2.35
CA ALA A 163 15.69 8.85 -2.62
C ALA A 163 15.14 9.79 -1.54
N LEU A 164 13.89 9.59 -1.11
CA LEU A 164 13.27 10.41 -0.07
C LEU A 164 14.03 10.32 1.26
N VAL A 165 14.42 9.11 1.66
CA VAL A 165 15.23 8.89 2.87
C VAL A 165 16.61 9.53 2.71
N GLN A 166 17.24 9.42 1.54
CA GLN A 166 18.51 10.07 1.25
C GLN A 166 18.42 11.60 1.33
N ILE A 167 17.32 12.21 0.87
CA ILE A 167 17.08 13.66 1.03
C ILE A 167 17.04 14.03 2.51
N PHE A 168 16.34 13.25 3.35
CA PHE A 168 16.32 13.49 4.79
C PHE A 168 17.69 13.30 5.47
N LYS A 169 18.58 12.51 4.87
CA LYS A 169 19.97 12.31 5.31
C LYS A 169 20.96 13.31 4.68
N GLY A 170 20.48 14.29 3.90
CA GLY A 170 21.33 15.25 3.19
C GLY A 170 22.16 14.66 2.03
N GLN A 171 21.86 13.43 1.60
CA GLN A 171 22.57 12.71 0.55
C GLN A 171 21.98 13.01 -0.83
N TYR A 172 22.08 14.27 -1.26
CA TYR A 172 21.38 14.76 -2.46
C TYR A 172 21.84 14.11 -3.77
N GLU A 173 23.13 13.79 -3.90
CA GLU A 173 23.68 13.15 -5.10
C GLU A 173 23.08 11.76 -5.35
N GLY A 174 23.03 10.93 -4.32
CA GLY A 174 22.43 9.60 -4.44
C GLY A 174 20.90 9.68 -4.62
N ALA A 175 20.24 10.65 -3.98
CA ALA A 175 18.81 10.90 -4.21
C ALA A 175 18.51 11.31 -5.66
N ALA A 176 19.35 12.17 -6.26
CA ALA A 176 19.22 12.57 -7.65
C ALA A 176 19.42 11.39 -8.61
N SER A 177 20.39 10.51 -8.33
CA SER A 177 20.61 9.28 -9.08
C SER A 177 19.39 8.35 -9.05
N ASP A 178 18.84 8.11 -7.85
CA ASP A 178 17.66 7.26 -7.66
C ASP A 178 16.42 7.80 -8.35
N LEU A 179 16.14 9.10 -8.21
CA LEU A 179 15.02 9.74 -8.88
C LEU A 179 15.17 9.70 -10.40
N THR A 180 16.40 9.89 -10.91
CA THR A 180 16.68 9.81 -12.36
C THR A 180 16.40 8.41 -12.89
N LEU A 181 16.85 7.37 -12.18
CA LEU A 181 16.58 5.99 -12.57
C LEU A 181 15.09 5.64 -12.47
N GLY A 182 14.43 6.05 -11.39
CA GLY A 182 12.99 5.85 -11.20
C GLY A 182 12.15 6.53 -12.28
N LEU A 183 12.50 7.77 -12.65
CA LEU A 183 11.86 8.50 -13.76
C LEU A 183 12.07 7.78 -15.11
N ARG A 184 13.26 7.27 -15.36
CA ARG A 184 13.55 6.50 -16.58
C ARG A 184 12.66 5.25 -16.67
N ILE A 185 12.54 4.48 -15.58
CA ILE A 185 11.66 3.31 -15.53
C ILE A 185 10.22 3.73 -15.83
N ALA A 186 9.70 4.77 -15.15
CA ALA A 186 8.34 5.25 -15.34
C ALA A 186 8.08 5.70 -16.79
N GLN A 187 9.04 6.37 -17.43
CA GLN A 187 8.93 6.80 -18.82
C GLN A 187 8.85 5.61 -19.78
N GLU A 188 9.68 4.59 -19.62
CA GLU A 188 9.63 3.40 -20.46
C GLU A 188 8.32 2.62 -20.28
N LEU A 189 7.87 2.43 -19.03
CA LEU A 189 6.58 1.79 -18.77
C LEU A 189 5.40 2.57 -19.37
N LYS A 190 5.47 3.91 -19.35
CA LYS A 190 4.46 4.76 -19.99
C LYS A 190 4.43 4.57 -21.50
N LYS A 191 5.57 4.36 -22.17
CA LYS A 191 5.61 4.10 -23.63
C LYS A 191 4.93 2.77 -24.00
N LEU A 192 4.95 1.79 -23.10
CA LEU A 192 4.28 0.50 -23.30
C LEU A 192 2.75 0.58 -23.11
N HIS A 193 2.27 1.59 -22.37
CA HIS A 193 0.84 1.77 -22.11
C HIS A 193 0.12 2.30 -23.36
N LYS A 194 -0.83 1.50 -23.87
CA LYS A 194 -1.83 1.94 -24.85
C LYS A 194 -3.14 2.32 -24.14
N PRO A 195 -3.55 3.60 -24.11
CA PRO A 195 -4.77 3.99 -23.41
C PRO A 195 -5.99 3.34 -24.08
N GLY A 196 -6.86 2.75 -23.27
CA GLY A 196 -8.14 2.21 -23.73
C GLY A 196 -9.15 3.32 -24.04
N THR A 197 -10.16 3.01 -24.86
CA THR A 197 -11.21 3.96 -25.28
C THR A 197 -11.89 4.66 -24.10
N ASP A 198 -12.16 3.93 -23.00
CA ASP A 198 -12.82 4.48 -21.81
C ASP A 198 -11.98 5.56 -21.11
N GLN A 199 -10.65 5.42 -21.10
CA GLN A 199 -9.76 6.41 -20.50
C GLN A 199 -9.75 7.72 -21.31
N LEU A 200 -9.87 7.62 -22.64
CA LEU A 200 -9.95 8.79 -23.53
C LEU A 200 -11.26 9.55 -23.33
N VAL A 201 -12.37 8.83 -23.12
CA VAL A 201 -13.69 9.44 -22.84
C VAL A 201 -13.67 10.18 -21.51
N VAL A 202 -13.14 9.56 -20.45
CA VAL A 202 -13.01 10.20 -19.12
C VAL A 202 -12.14 11.46 -19.19
N ALA A 203 -11.01 11.40 -19.90
CA ALA A 203 -10.12 12.55 -20.07
C ALA A 203 -10.81 13.73 -20.77
N LYS A 204 -11.66 13.45 -21.76
CA LYS A 204 -12.43 14.49 -22.47
C LYS A 204 -13.43 15.18 -21.54
N HIS A 205 -14.22 14.40 -20.80
CA HIS A 205 -15.22 14.95 -19.87
C HIS A 205 -14.58 15.77 -18.74
N PHE A 206 -13.45 15.30 -18.20
CA PHE A 206 -12.71 16.04 -17.17
C PHE A 206 -12.20 17.39 -17.66
N LYS A 207 -11.71 17.45 -18.91
CA LYS A 207 -11.27 18.71 -19.53
C LYS A 207 -12.43 19.71 -19.66
N GLU A 208 -13.60 19.25 -20.09
CA GLU A 208 -14.81 20.08 -20.22
C GLU A 208 -15.24 20.65 -18.85
N GLU A 209 -15.20 19.84 -17.79
CA GLU A 209 -15.51 20.31 -16.43
C GLU A 209 -14.47 21.29 -15.89
N GLN A 210 -13.19 21.09 -16.18
CA GLN A 210 -12.13 21.99 -15.77
C GLN A 210 -12.29 23.39 -16.40
N ASP A 211 -12.67 23.45 -17.67
CA ASP A 211 -12.91 24.70 -18.39
C ASP A 211 -14.16 25.42 -17.85
N ARG A 212 -15.22 24.68 -17.48
CA ARG A 212 -16.40 25.22 -16.80
C ARG A 212 -16.05 25.78 -15.42
N TRP A 213 -15.24 25.05 -14.64
CA TRP A 213 -14.82 25.48 -13.31
C TRP A 213 -14.01 26.77 -13.35
N LYS A 214 -13.06 26.88 -14.29
CA LYS A 214 -12.28 28.12 -14.51
C LYS A 214 -13.18 29.30 -14.88
N SER A 215 -14.17 29.06 -15.76
CA SER A 215 -15.10 30.11 -16.20
C SER A 215 -15.95 30.65 -15.06
N ASN A 216 -16.42 29.77 -14.16
CA ASN A 216 -17.22 30.15 -12.99
C ASN A 216 -16.41 30.82 -11.88
N TRP A 217 -15.08 30.72 -11.89
CA TRP A 217 -14.19 31.36 -10.89
C TRP A 217 -13.83 32.81 -11.22
N HIS A 218 -14.06 33.25 -12.47
CA HIS A 218 -13.78 34.61 -12.94
C HIS A 218 -14.98 35.57 -12.85
N HIS A 219 -16.04 35.20 -12.12
CA HIS A 219 -17.21 36.03 -11.78
C HIS A 219 -17.33 36.12 -10.27
#